data_AF-A0A4S2MDW7-F1
#
_entry.id   AF-A0A4S2MDW7-F1
#
_cell.length_a   1.000
_cell.length_b   1.000
_cell.length_c   1.000
_cell.angle_alpha   90.00
_cell.angle_beta   90.00
_cell.angle_gamma   90.00
#
_symmetry.space_group_name_H-M   'P 1'
#
loop_
_entity.id
_entity.type
_entity.pdbx_description
1 polymer ?
#
loop_
_entity_poly.entity_id
_entity_poly.type
_entity_poly.pdbx_seq_one_letter_code
_entity_poly.pdbx_strand_id
1 'polypeptide(L)' 'MLPVILLSLCCQMLAVDALENVAYKKRPGAEGRWVDYLTNGDLREPFAPWPIEFPYYYVDLGGVYNLISINIHMHDVWSF' A
#
# COMPACT_ATOMS: atom_id res chain seq x y z
N MET A 1 -0.90 -19.73 -15.19
CA MET A 1 -0.64 -18.34 -14.74
C MET A 1 -1.23 -18.18 -13.35
N LEU A 2 -0.49 -17.56 -12.42
CA LEU A 2 -0.98 -17.30 -11.07
C LEU A 2 -1.71 -15.94 -11.04
N PRO A 3 -2.80 -15.81 -10.26
CA PRO A 3 -3.45 -14.52 -10.06
C PRO A 3 -2.44 -13.52 -9.49
N VAL A 4 -2.35 -12.33 -10.09
CA VAL A 4 -1.53 -11.24 -9.56
C VAL A 4 -2.41 -10.43 -8.63
N ILE A 5 -2.12 -10.51 -7.33
CA ILE A 5 -2.77 -9.68 -6.32
C ILE A 5 -2.07 -8.32 -6.33
N LEU A 6 -2.83 -7.29 -6.67
CA LEU A 6 -2.37 -5.91 -6.73
C LEU A 6 -2.83 -5.16 -5.48
N LEU A 7 -1.92 -4.44 -4.81
CA LEU A 7 -2.19 -3.80 -3.52
C LEU A 7 -1.99 -2.28 -3.55
N SER A 8 -2.86 -1.54 -2.85
CA SER A 8 -2.66 -0.13 -2.47
C SER A 8 -2.96 0.03 -0.98
N LEU A 9 -2.15 0.83 -0.27
CA LEU A 9 -2.17 1.03 1.17
C LEU A 9 -2.49 2.48 1.53
N CYS A 10 -3.42 2.65 2.47
CA CYS A 10 -3.73 3.93 3.07
C CYS A 10 -3.81 3.80 4.59
N CYS A 11 -2.96 4.52 5.30
CA CYS A 11 -2.93 4.56 6.77
C CYS A 11 -3.54 5.87 7.24
N GLN A 12 -4.71 5.80 7.88
CA GLN A 12 -5.45 7.00 8.24
C GLN A 12 -5.18 7.39 9.69
N MET A 13 -5.02 8.70 9.92
CA MET A 13 -5.08 9.31 11.24
C MET A 13 -6.15 10.42 11.25
N LEU A 14 -6.58 10.79 12.46
CA LEU A 14 -7.48 11.91 12.68
C LEU A 14 -6.63 13.18 12.90
N ALA A 15 -6.64 14.08 11.92
CA ALA A 15 -5.87 15.32 11.94
C ALA A 15 -6.82 16.52 12.01
N VAL A 16 -7.00 17.09 13.21
CA VAL A 16 -7.79 18.27 13.62
C VAL A 16 -9.24 18.37 13.12
N ASP A 17 -9.57 18.06 11.87
CA ASP A 17 -10.92 17.90 11.32
C ASP A 17 -10.94 17.09 9.99
N ALA A 18 -9.84 16.42 9.64
CA ALA A 18 -9.70 15.67 8.40
C ALA A 18 -9.04 14.30 8.59
N LEU A 19 -9.38 13.38 7.69
CA LEU A 19 -8.76 12.08 7.58
C LEU A 19 -7.47 12.22 6.76
N GLU A 20 -6.30 12.06 7.38
CA GLU A 20 -5.02 12.18 6.70
C GLU A 20 -4.40 10.80 6.44
N ASN A 21 -3.97 10.54 5.20
CA ASN A 21 -3.18 9.36 4.86
C ASN A 21 -1.70 9.60 5.17
N VAL A 22 -1.23 9.16 6.34
CA VAL A 22 0.16 9.35 6.78
C VAL A 22 1.17 8.46 6.05
N ALA A 23 0.68 7.46 5.31
CA ALA A 23 1.53 6.64 4.45
C ALA A 23 1.79 7.30 3.09
N TYR A 24 1.07 8.37 2.72
CA TYR A 24 1.16 8.98 1.39
C TYR A 24 2.59 9.37 1.03
N LYS A 25 3.06 8.88 -0.14
CA LYS A 25 4.42 9.07 -0.67
C LYS A 25 5.56 8.58 0.23
N LYS A 26 5.27 7.81 1.27
CA LYS A 26 6.30 7.13 2.09
C LYS A 26 6.84 5.94 1.31
N ARG A 27 8.15 5.76 1.30
CA ARG A 27 8.80 4.67 0.57
C ARG A 27 8.48 3.32 1.25
N PRO A 28 7.85 2.36 0.53
CA PRO A 28 7.59 1.05 1.10
C PRO A 28 8.84 0.16 1.14
N GLY A 29 8.94 -0.67 2.17
CA GLY A 29 9.79 -1.85 2.21
C GLY A 29 9.01 -3.04 1.65
N ALA A 30 9.24 -3.35 0.38
CA ALA A 30 8.58 -4.43 -0.34
C ALA A 30 9.42 -4.87 -1.54
N GLU A 31 9.15 -6.08 -2.03
CA GLU A 31 9.74 -6.60 -3.26
C GLU A 31 8.65 -6.87 -4.31
N GLY A 32 8.80 -6.27 -5.48
CA GLY A 32 7.86 -6.42 -6.58
C GLY A 32 8.08 -5.37 -7.66
N ARG A 33 7.10 -5.24 -8.55
CA ARG A 33 7.01 -4.18 -9.55
C ARG A 33 6.20 -3.03 -8.99
N TRP A 34 6.61 -1.81 -9.33
CA TRP A 34 5.90 -0.58 -8.96
C TRP A 34 5.73 -0.40 -7.44
N VAL A 35 6.79 -0.66 -6.68
CA VAL A 35 6.75 -0.61 -5.21
C VAL A 35 6.21 0.73 -4.69
N ASP A 36 6.64 1.85 -5.27
CA ASP A 36 6.21 3.19 -4.86
C ASP A 36 4.70 3.45 -5.05
N TYR A 37 4.01 2.59 -5.81
CA TYR A 37 2.57 2.71 -6.05
C TYR A 37 1.74 2.23 -4.86
N LEU A 38 2.33 1.46 -3.94
CA LEU A 38 1.64 1.02 -2.73
C LEU A 38 1.16 2.21 -1.87
N THR A 39 1.83 3.37 -1.96
CA THR A 39 1.58 4.54 -1.11
C THR A 39 1.38 5.84 -1.91
N ASN A 40 1.24 5.79 -3.23
CA ASN A 40 1.11 6.97 -4.10
C ASN A 40 -0.29 7.64 -4.04
N GLY A 41 -1.27 7.00 -3.42
CA GLY A 41 -2.65 7.48 -3.30
C GLY A 41 -3.52 7.33 -4.56
N ASP A 42 -3.01 6.76 -5.65
CA ASP A 42 -3.79 6.48 -6.86
C ASP A 42 -4.18 5.00 -6.93
N LEU A 43 -5.45 4.70 -6.69
CA LEU A 43 -5.98 3.32 -6.71
C LEU A 43 -5.95 2.67 -8.10
N ARG A 44 -5.66 3.43 -9.17
CA ARG A 44 -5.51 2.90 -10.53
C ARG A 44 -4.09 2.39 -10.80
N GLU A 45 -3.15 2.79 -9.95
CA GLU A 45 -1.75 2.42 -10.01
C GLU A 45 -1.44 1.48 -8.85
N PRO A 46 -1.53 0.15 -9.04
CA PRO A 46 -1.24 -0.78 -7.97
C PRO A 46 0.20 -1.28 -7.98
N PHE A 47 0.68 -1.67 -6.80
CA PHE A 47 1.91 -2.44 -6.62
C PHE A 47 1.67 -3.92 -6.91
N ALA A 48 2.60 -4.57 -7.63
CA ALA A 48 2.57 -5.99 -7.95
C ALA A 48 3.70 -6.76 -7.25
N PRO A 49 3.41 -7.55 -6.21
CA PRO A 49 4.44 -8.28 -5.49
C PRO A 49 4.99 -9.47 -6.26
N TRP A 50 6.25 -9.82 -5.97
CA TRP A 50 6.82 -11.07 -6.47
C TRP A 50 6.19 -12.28 -5.75
N PRO A 51 6.05 -13.44 -6.43
CA PRO A 51 5.38 -14.63 -5.90
C PRO A 51 6.22 -15.43 -4.88
N ILE A 52 7.09 -14.78 -4.11
CA ILE A 52 7.95 -15.41 -3.11
C ILE A 52 7.11 -15.74 -1.85
N GLU A 53 7.60 -16.63 -0.97
CA GLU A 53 6.93 -17.00 0.29
C GLU A 53 6.45 -15.77 1.08
N PHE A 54 5.13 -15.65 1.25
CA PHE A 54 4.40 -14.66 2.07
C PHE A 54 5.18 -13.35 2.35
N PRO A 55 5.28 -12.45 1.36
CA PRO A 55 6.05 -11.22 1.53
C PRO A 55 5.38 -10.30 2.56
N TYR A 56 6.10 -10.05 3.65
CA TYR A 56 5.77 -8.96 4.56
C TYR A 56 6.14 -7.64 3.85
N TYR A 57 5.17 -6.74 3.75
CA TYR A 57 5.40 -5.36 3.32
C TYR A 57 5.28 -4.44 4.51
N TYR A 58 6.14 -3.43 4.57
CA TYR A 58 6.08 -2.42 5.62
C TYR A 58 6.26 -1.02 5.03
N VAL A 59 5.80 -0.02 5.77
CA VAL A 59 6.02 1.39 5.43
C VAL A 59 6.55 2.07 6.68
N ASP A 60 7.73 2.68 6.57
CA ASP A 60 8.21 3.58 7.61
C ASP A 60 7.44 4.90 7.52
N LEU A 61 6.61 5.18 8.52
CA LEU A 61 5.82 6.41 8.58
C LEU A 61 6.70 7.63 8.95
N GLY A 62 7.91 7.42 9.46
CA GLY A 62 8.83 8.48 9.89
C GLY A 62 8.45 9.13 11.22
N GLY A 63 7.58 8.49 12.00
CA GLY A 63 7.08 8.99 13.27
C GLY A 63 6.07 8.03 13.92
N VAL A 64 5.67 8.34 15.16
CA VAL A 64 4.62 7.61 15.87
C VAL A 64 3.29 8.29 15.63
N TYR A 65 2.34 7.57 15.04
CA TYR A 65 1.02 8.06 14.72
C TYR A 65 -0.05 7.24 15.45
N ASN A 66 -1.11 7.92 15.90
CA ASN A 66 -2.31 7.24 16.38
C ASN A 66 -3.20 6.91 15.17
N LEU A 67 -2.96 5.75 14.56
CA LEU A 67 -3.73 5.29 13.40
C LEU A 67 -5.15 4.91 13.83
N ILE A 68 -6.13 5.43 13.11
CA ILE A 68 -7.54 5.07 13.31
C ILE A 68 -7.96 3.92 12.39
N SER A 69 -7.28 3.74 11.26
CA SER A 69 -7.53 2.64 10.33
C SER A 69 -6.32 2.38 9.43
N ILE A 70 -6.28 1.18 8.89
CA ILE A 70 -5.40 0.77 7.80
C ILE A 70 -6.29 0.20 6.70
N ASN A 71 -6.21 0.74 5.50
CA ASN A 71 -7.01 0.33 4.36
C ASN A 71 -6.09 -0.31 3.32
N ILE A 72 -6.44 -1.52 2.90
CA ILE A 72 -5.75 -2.27 1.86
C ILE A 72 -6.75 -2.44 0.71
N HIS A 73 -6.42 -1.89 -0.45
CA HIS A 73 -7.20 -2.02 -1.66
C HIS A 73 -6.59 -3.11 -2.53
N MET A 74 -7.38 -4.14 -2.84
CA MET A 74 -6.95 -5.29 -3.64
C MET A 74 -7.55 -5.20 -5.04
N HIS A 75 -6.72 -5.38 -6.06
CA HIS A 75 -7.16 -5.55 -7.43
C HIS A 75 -6.82 -6.97 -7.88
N ASP A 76 -7.81 -7.64 -8.45
CA ASP A 76 -7.62 -8.92 -9.13
C ASP A 76 -7.45 -8.62 -10.61
N VAL A 77 -6.22 -8.74 -11.12
CA VAL A 77 -5.93 -8.53 -12.54
C VAL A 77 -5.54 -9.87 -13.15
N TRP A 78 -6.43 -10.37 -14.01
CA TRP A 78 -6.19 -11.50 -14.88
C TRP A 78 -5.50 -11.00 -16.15
N SER A 79 -4.21 -11.29 -16.32
CA SER A 79 -3.55 -11.12 -17.62
C SER A 79 -3.77 -12.38 -18.47
N PHE A 80 -4.42 -12.25 -19.62
CA PHE A 80 -4.53 -13.29 -20.66
C PHE A 80 -3.26 -13.34 -21.51
#